data_AF-S8DZP1-F1
#
_entry.id   AF-S8DZP1-F1
#
_cell.length_a   1.000
_cell.length_b   1.000
_cell.length_c   1.000
_cell.angle_alpha   90.00
_cell.angle_beta   90.00
_cell.angle_gamma   90.00
#
_symmetry.space_group_name_H-M   'P 1'
#
loop_
_entity.id
_entity.type
_entity.pdbx_description
1 polymer ?
#
loop_
_entity_poly.entity_id
_entity_poly.type
_entity_poly.pdbx_seq_one_letter_code
_entity_poly.pdbx_strand_id
1 'polypeptide(L)'
;GSIYILLWLAYTKLRVPFVKADSVLALDVANCLRSPGNCDPLGQLIQQSIIPTILFLSNHVAIKLGALFSPDLLLAYGIAPETECSNLIVSEKLFQALPPK
;
A
#
# COMPACT_ATOMS: atom_id res chain seq x y z
N GLY A 1 -0.80 5.18 -0.40
CA GLY A 1 -2.03 4.36 -0.39
C GLY A 1 -1.74 2.90 -0.10
N SER A 2 -0.98 2.25 -0.98
CA SER A 2 -0.66 0.81 -0.97
C SER A 2 -0.11 0.26 0.36
N ILE A 3 0.81 0.96 1.02
CA ILE A 3 1.38 0.47 2.30
C ILE A 3 0.33 0.37 3.42
N TYR A 4 -0.61 1.31 3.48
CA TYR A 4 -1.68 1.32 4.49
C TYR A 4 -2.73 0.24 4.23
N ILE A 5 -2.91 -0.17 2.96
CA ILE A 5 -3.72 -1.34 2.61
C ILE A 5 -3.07 -2.61 3.15
N LEU A 6 -1.75 -2.76 3.02
CA LEU A 6 -1.03 -3.91 3.58
C LEU A 6 -1.14 -3.96 5.11
N LEU A 7 -1.08 -2.80 5.78
CA LEU A 7 -1.35 -2.72 7.23
C LEU A 7 -2.79 -3.11 7.58
N TRP A 8 -3.76 -2.64 6.82
CA TRP A 8 -5.17 -3.00 7.02
C TRP A 8 -5.41 -4.50 6.80
N LEU A 9 -4.79 -5.11 5.78
CA LEU A 9 -4.83 -6.56 5.54
C LEU A 9 -4.18 -7.36 6.67
N ALA A 10 -3.07 -6.87 7.22
CA ALA A 10 -2.42 -7.48 8.37
C ALA A 10 -3.31 -7.41 9.61
N TYR A 11 -3.92 -6.25 9.88
CA TYR A 11 -4.85 -6.04 11.00
C TYR A 11 -6.09 -6.95 10.90
N THR A 12 -6.67 -7.09 9.71
CA THR A 12 -7.84 -7.95 9.45
C THR A 12 -7.52 -9.43 9.37
N LYS A 13 -6.26 -9.83 9.60
CA LYS A 13 -5.78 -11.22 9.51
C LYS A 13 -6.01 -11.87 8.14
N LEU A 14 -6.16 -11.06 7.09
CA LEU A 14 -6.39 -11.51 5.71
C LEU A 14 -5.11 -11.87 4.97
N ARG A 15 -3.96 -11.93 5.66
CA ARG A 15 -2.65 -12.26 5.07
C ARG A 15 -2.63 -13.61 4.34
N VAL A 16 -3.19 -14.66 4.93
CA VAL A 16 -3.19 -16.01 4.34
C VAL A 16 -4.06 -16.08 3.08
N PRO A 17 -5.32 -15.57 3.08
CA PRO A 17 -6.10 -15.42 1.85
C PRO A 17 -5.39 -14.58 0.79
N PHE A 18 -4.76 -13.48 1.19
CA PHE A 18 -4.08 -12.56 0.26
C PHE A 18 -2.91 -13.23 -0.48
N VAL A 19 -2.10 -14.04 0.21
CA VAL A 19 -0.96 -14.76 -0.41
C VAL A 19 -1.42 -15.88 -1.33
N LYS A 20 -2.57 -16.50 -1.03
CA LYS A 20 -3.14 -17.58 -1.85
C LYS A 20 -3.92 -17.07 -3.06
N ALA A 21 -4.24 -15.77 -3.07
CA ALA A 21 -4.97 -15.18 -4.16
C ALA A 21 -4.09 -15.09 -5.41
N ASP A 22 -4.78 -15.22 -6.53
CA ASP A 22 -4.30 -15.24 -7.90
C ASP A 22 -3.45 -13.99 -8.18
N SER A 23 -2.56 -14.07 -9.17
CA SER A 23 -1.67 -12.97 -9.56
C SER A 23 -2.38 -11.68 -10.01
N VAL A 24 -3.71 -11.73 -10.18
CA VAL A 24 -4.55 -10.58 -10.55
C VAL A 24 -5.07 -9.81 -9.33
N LEU A 25 -4.96 -10.35 -8.11
CA LEU A 25 -5.55 -9.74 -6.91
C LEU A 25 -5.08 -8.30 -6.68
N ALA A 26 -3.80 -8.00 -6.92
CA ALA A 26 -3.28 -6.64 -6.74
C ALA A 26 -3.95 -5.65 -7.71
N LEU A 27 -4.23 -6.09 -8.95
CA LEU A 27 -4.94 -5.30 -9.95
C LEU A 27 -6.42 -5.15 -9.57
N ASP A 28 -7.06 -6.22 -9.11
CA ASP A 28 -8.47 -6.20 -8.69
C ASP A 28 -8.69 -5.30 -7.48
N VAL A 29 -7.83 -5.40 -6.47
CA VAL A 29 -7.84 -4.50 -5.30
C VAL A 29 -7.65 -3.05 -5.74
N ALA A 30 -6.71 -2.78 -6.65
CA ALA A 30 -6.49 -1.43 -7.16
C ALA A 30 -7.71 -0.90 -7.94
N ASN A 31 -8.38 -1.76 -8.72
CA ASN A 31 -9.59 -1.40 -9.47
C ASN A 31 -10.76 -1.11 -8.52
N CYS A 32 -11.00 -1.99 -7.55
CA CYS A 32 -12.02 -1.82 -6.53
C CYS A 32 -11.83 -0.53 -5.70
N LEU A 33 -10.59 -0.14 -5.42
CA LEU A 33 -10.30 1.09 -4.68
C LEU A 33 -10.41 2.36 -5.53
N ARG A 34 -10.08 2.30 -6.83
CA ARG A 34 -10.19 3.44 -7.75
C ARG A 34 -11.62 3.72 -8.17
N SER A 35 -12.41 2.67 -8.35
CA SER A 35 -13.80 2.75 -8.76
C SER A 35 -14.62 1.73 -7.96
N PRO A 36 -14.87 2.00 -6.67
CA PRO A 36 -15.79 1.18 -5.90
C PRO A 36 -17.17 1.28 -6.54
N GLY A 37 -17.79 0.14 -6.86
CA GLY A 37 -19.12 0.12 -7.45
C GLY A 37 -20.12 0.88 -6.58
N ASN A 38 -20.92 1.75 -7.20
CA ASN A 38 -21.77 2.67 -6.42
C ASN A 38 -22.99 1.97 -5.79
N CYS A 39 -23.31 0.73 -6.19
CA CYS A 39 -24.54 0.05 -5.80
C CYS A 39 -24.34 -1.42 -5.35
N ASP A 40 -23.12 -1.96 -5.32
CA ASP A 40 -22.87 -3.31 -4.85
C ASP A 40 -22.38 -3.30 -3.38
N PRO A 41 -22.69 -4.34 -2.58
CA PRO A 41 -22.29 -4.41 -1.18
C PRO A 41 -20.78 -4.28 -0.95
N LEU A 42 -19.97 -4.73 -1.92
CA LEU A 42 -18.52 -4.60 -1.87
C LEU A 42 -18.07 -3.14 -2.05
N GLY A 43 -18.63 -2.42 -3.01
CA GLY A 43 -18.36 -1.00 -3.19
C GLY A 43 -18.74 -0.14 -1.98
N GLN A 44 -19.87 -0.44 -1.33
CA GLN A 44 -20.26 0.22 -0.07
C GLN A 44 -19.27 -0.06 1.06
N LEU A 45 -18.84 -1.31 1.22
CA LEU A 45 -17.83 -1.68 2.22
C LEU A 45 -16.52 -0.91 1.98
N ILE A 46 -16.10 -0.78 0.72
CA ILE A 46 -14.89 -0.05 0.35
C ILE A 46 -15.02 1.43 0.70
N GLN A 47 -16.12 2.07 0.30
CA GLN A 47 -16.35 3.50 0.50
C GLN A 47 -16.56 3.86 1.98
N GLN A 48 -17.27 3.02 2.75
CA GLN A 48 -17.65 3.32 4.12
C GLN A 48 -16.61 2.87 5.16
N SER A 49 -15.79 1.86 4.84
CA SER A 49 -14.85 1.29 5.80
C SER A 49 -13.41 1.36 5.32
N ILE A 50 -13.10 0.79 4.15
CA ILE A 50 -11.71 0.61 3.72
C ILE A 50 -11.03 1.95 3.41
N ILE A 51 -11.62 2.78 2.55
CA ILE A 51 -11.06 4.10 2.18
C ILE A 51 -10.91 5.00 3.41
N PRO A 52 -11.95 5.20 4.26
CA PRO A 52 -11.82 6.01 5.46
C PRO A 52 -10.75 5.50 6.43
N THR A 53 -10.63 4.18 6.60
CA THR A 53 -9.60 3.58 7.47
C THR A 53 -8.20 3.82 6.91
N ILE A 54 -8.00 3.64 5.60
CA ILE A 54 -6.72 3.93 4.95
C ILE A 54 -6.35 5.41 5.09
N LEU A 55 -7.32 6.31 4.90
CA LEU A 55 -7.12 7.75 5.03
C LEU A 55 -6.79 8.14 6.49
N PHE A 56 -7.48 7.54 7.45
CA PHE A 56 -7.18 7.73 8.86
C PHE A 56 -5.75 7.27 9.18
N LEU A 57 -5.36 6.08 8.74
CA LEU A 57 -4.01 5.55 8.93
C LEU A 57 -2.97 6.44 8.26
N SER A 58 -3.20 6.90 7.03
CA SER A 58 -2.23 7.75 6.34
C SER A 58 -2.01 9.10 7.01
N ASN A 59 -3.04 9.65 7.66
CA ASN A 59 -2.97 10.94 8.32
C ASN A 59 -2.34 10.86 9.72
N HIS A 60 -2.40 9.70 10.38
CA HIS A 60 -1.94 9.54 11.76
C HIS A 60 -0.66 8.71 11.90
N VAL A 61 -0.30 7.94 10.86
CA VAL A 61 0.85 7.04 10.89
C VAL A 61 1.76 7.36 9.71
N ALA A 62 2.76 8.20 9.94
CA ALA A 62 3.78 8.50 8.94
C ALA A 62 4.82 7.36 8.88
N ILE A 63 4.63 6.43 7.94
CA ILE A 63 5.60 5.34 7.72
C ILE A 63 6.74 5.86 6.87
N LYS A 64 7.95 5.77 7.40
CA LYS A 64 9.19 6.15 6.71
C LYS A 64 9.77 4.96 5.95
N LEU A 65 10.39 5.20 4.80
CA LEU A 65 11.03 4.16 4.00
C LEU A 65 12.16 3.47 4.77
N GLY A 66 12.89 4.19 5.62
CA GLY A 66 13.94 3.63 6.50
C GLY A 66 13.42 2.66 7.56
N ALA A 67 12.11 2.59 7.81
CA ALA A 67 11.51 1.58 8.67
C ALA A 67 11.26 0.25 7.93
N LEU A 68 11.27 0.26 6.60
CA LEU A 68 10.98 -0.91 5.75
C LEU A 68 12.22 -1.42 5.01
N PHE A 69 13.16 -0.54 4.71
CA PHE A 69 14.39 -0.82 3.96
C PHE A 69 15.60 -0.36 4.75
N SER A 70 16.74 -1.04 4.55
CA SER A 70 18.00 -0.63 5.18
C SER A 70 18.43 0.78 4.72
N PRO A 71 18.95 1.63 5.61
CA PRO A 71 19.46 2.96 5.24
C PRO A 71 20.48 2.94 4.11
N ASP A 72 21.40 1.96 4.11
CA ASP A 72 22.45 1.84 3.09
C ASP A 72 21.88 1.66 1.68
N LEU A 73 20.85 0.82 1.52
CA LEU A 73 20.13 0.64 0.26
C LEU A 73 19.48 1.95 -0.20
N LEU A 74 18.78 2.65 0.70
CA LEU A 74 18.09 3.89 0.35
C LEU A 74 19.07 4.98 -0.07
N LEU A 75 20.17 5.12 0.66
CA LEU A 75 21.24 6.07 0.34
C LEU A 75 21.91 5.73 -0.99
N ALA A 76 22.11 4.45 -1.32
CA ALA A 76 22.65 4.02 -2.62
C ALA A 76 21.78 4.48 -3.82
N TYR A 77 20.47 4.64 -3.62
CA TYR A 77 19.54 5.17 -4.63
C TYR A 77 19.26 6.68 -4.50
N GLY A 78 19.96 7.37 -3.61
CA GLY A 78 19.78 8.80 -3.34
C GLY A 78 18.44 9.12 -2.67
N ILE A 79 17.93 8.23 -1.82
CA ILE A 79 16.67 8.36 -1.11
C ILE A 79 16.96 8.54 0.38
N ALA A 80 16.43 9.60 0.99
CA ALA A 80 16.55 9.82 2.43
C ALA A 80 15.70 8.78 3.20
N PRO A 81 16.25 8.09 4.23
CA PRO A 81 15.49 7.13 5.06
C PRO A 81 14.22 7.71 5.69
N GLU A 82 14.20 9.02 5.92
CA GLU A 82 13.09 9.77 6.52
C GLU A 82 11.95 10.00 5.55
N THR A 83 12.15 9.71 4.26
CA THR A 83 11.11 9.87 3.23
C THR A 83 9.92 9.00 3.55
N GLU A 84 8.73 9.58 3.51
CA GLU A 84 7.50 8.84 3.74
C GLU A 84 7.18 7.86 2.61
N CYS A 85 6.67 6.68 2.96
CA CYS A 85 6.13 5.71 1.98
C CYS A 85 4.90 6.24 1.24
N SER A 86 4.29 7.33 1.72
CA SER A 86 3.21 8.06 1.04
C SER A 86 3.71 8.82 -0.20
N ASN A 87 5.02 9.12 -0.29
CA ASN A 87 5.62 9.80 -1.43
C ASN A 87 5.74 8.84 -2.62
N LEU A 88 4.72 8.87 -3.48
CA LEU A 88 4.59 7.97 -4.62
C LEU A 88 5.76 8.09 -5.60
N ILE A 89 6.25 9.31 -5.85
CA ILE A 89 7.36 9.55 -6.80
C ILE A 89 8.63 8.83 -6.32
N VAL A 90 8.98 8.99 -5.04
CA VAL A 90 10.19 8.38 -4.48
C VAL A 90 10.02 6.86 -4.33
N SER A 91 8.85 6.41 -3.89
CA SER A 91 8.55 4.98 -3.79
C SER A 91 8.64 4.29 -5.15
N GLU A 92 8.10 4.91 -6.21
CA GLU A 92 8.14 4.35 -7.56
C GLU A 92 9.58 4.31 -8.11
N LYS A 93 10.36 5.37 -7.90
CA LYS A 93 11.79 5.38 -8.24
C LYS A 93 12.55 4.23 -7.56
N LEU A 94 12.28 3.96 -6.28
CA LEU A 94 12.90 2.84 -5.55
C LEU A 94 12.54 1.51 -6.20
N PHE A 95 11.25 1.25 -6.44
CA PHE A 95 10.79 -0.04 -6.98
C PHE A 95 11.22 -0.28 -8.43
N GLN A 96 11.34 0.78 -9.25
CA GLN A 96 11.89 0.68 -10.61
C GLN A 96 13.39 0.37 -10.62
N ALA A 97 14.11 0.77 -9.58
CA ALA A 97 15.56 0.54 -9.46
C ALA A 97 15.91 -0.83 -8.88
N LEU A 98 14.92 -1.56 -8.33
CA LEU A 98 15.10 -2.93 -7.89
C LEU A 98 15.12 -3.86 -9.12
N PRO A 99 15.98 -4.90 -9.13
CA PRO A 99 16.03 -5.84 -10.22
C PRO A 99 14.66 -6.53 -10.39
N PRO A 100 14.17 -6.72 -11.64
CA PRO A 100 12.97 -7.49 -11.88
C PRO A 100 13.15 -8.92 -11.35
N LYS A 101 12.12 -9.45 -10.71
CA LYS A 101 12.06 -10.86 -10.30
C LYS A 101 11.88 -11.77 -11.50
#